data_AF-A0A1B6KIW9-F1
#
_entry.id   AF-A0A1B6KIW9-F1
#
_cell.length_a   1.000
_cell.length_b   1.000
_cell.length_c   1.000
_cell.angle_alpha   90.00
_cell.angle_beta   90.00
_cell.angle_gamma   90.00
#
_symmetry.space_group_name_H-M   'P 1'
#
loop_
_entity.id
_entity.type
_entity.pdbx_description
1 polymer ?
#
loop_
_entity_poly.entity_id
_entity_poly.type
_entity_poly.pdbx_seq_one_letter_code
_entity_poly.pdbx_strand_id
1 'polypeptide(L)'
;EQLWFDQHIELFGSHTTCDGVTLYSLNKFDERNTLPTSVHPITNETHTIYLIFKKEKTMGECTQIFKIIFEQIKRELKMIKLDGKYFCKELAHSIPEQKLEVWPGYITSVGTFEG
;
A
#
# COMPACT_ATOMS: atom_id res chain seq x y z
N GLU A 1 -3.29 8.87 11.18
CA GLU A 1 -3.64 9.42 9.85
C GLU A 1 -4.28 8.38 8.94
N GLN A 2 -3.67 7.22 8.70
CA GLN A 2 -4.26 6.15 7.86
C GLN A 2 -5.65 5.66 8.36
N LEU A 3 -5.82 5.60 9.69
CA LEU A 3 -7.07 5.26 10.38
C LEU A 3 -8.30 6.13 10.03
N TRP A 4 -8.09 7.34 9.50
CA TRP A 4 -9.20 8.25 9.18
C TRP A 4 -9.85 7.91 7.85
N PHE A 5 -9.05 7.43 6.89
CA PHE A 5 -9.54 7.05 5.56
C PHE A 5 -10.18 5.66 5.57
N ASP A 6 -9.76 4.78 6.47
CA ASP A 6 -10.34 3.44 6.65
C ASP A 6 -11.83 3.50 7.08
N GLN A 7 -12.28 4.59 7.71
CA GLN A 7 -13.69 4.80 8.07
C GLN A 7 -14.59 5.10 6.86
N HIS A 8 -13.99 5.36 5.71
CA HIS A 8 -14.67 5.80 4.50
C HIS A 8 -14.39 4.87 3.32
N ILE A 9 -14.12 3.58 3.59
CA ILE A 9 -13.90 2.54 2.56
C ILE A 9 -15.08 2.47 1.57
N GLU A 10 -16.31 2.77 2.01
CA GLU A 10 -17.48 2.82 1.10
C GLU A 10 -17.40 3.96 0.07
N LEU A 11 -16.79 5.10 0.45
CA LEU A 11 -16.63 6.26 -0.43
C LEU A 11 -15.40 6.12 -1.32
N PHE A 12 -14.29 5.65 -0.74
CA PHE A 12 -13.00 5.59 -1.44
C PHE A 12 -12.81 4.27 -2.21
N GLY A 13 -13.43 3.19 -1.76
CA GLY A 13 -13.19 1.83 -2.22
C GLY A 13 -11.99 1.19 -1.52
N SER A 14 -11.96 -0.15 -1.56
CA SER A 14 -10.93 -1.00 -0.93
C SER A 14 -9.52 -0.86 -1.51
N HIS A 15 -9.39 -0.20 -2.65
CA HIS A 15 -8.12 -0.08 -3.39
C HIS A 15 -7.60 1.36 -3.40
N THR A 16 -7.73 2.04 -2.27
CA THR A 16 -7.17 3.37 -2.07
C THR A 16 -6.05 3.35 -1.04
N THR A 17 -5.11 4.25 -1.22
CA THR A 17 -3.95 4.35 -0.34
C THR A 17 -3.57 5.79 -0.15
N CYS A 18 -3.19 6.15 1.07
CA CYS A 18 -2.84 7.50 1.46
C CYS A 18 -1.45 7.50 2.08
N ASP A 19 -0.59 8.43 1.66
CA ASP A 19 0.72 8.68 2.27
C ASP A 19 0.68 9.77 3.37
N GLY A 20 -0.53 10.13 3.84
CA GLY A 20 -0.79 11.20 4.80
C GLY A 20 -1.14 12.54 4.14
N VAL A 21 -0.73 12.76 2.88
CA VAL A 21 -0.98 14.02 2.15
C VAL A 21 -1.68 13.77 0.81
N THR A 22 -1.30 12.71 0.11
CA THR A 22 -1.82 12.35 -1.21
C THR A 22 -2.58 11.03 -1.11
N LEU A 23 -3.85 11.09 -1.49
CA LEU A 23 -4.66 9.90 -1.73
C LEU A 23 -4.47 9.42 -3.16
N TYR A 24 -4.11 8.15 -3.33
CA TYR A 24 -4.03 7.47 -4.60
C TYR A 24 -5.21 6.50 -4.72
N SER A 25 -5.93 6.59 -5.83
CA SER A 25 -7.10 5.75 -6.13
C SER A 25 -7.02 5.23 -7.56
N LEU A 26 -7.50 4.00 -7.78
CA LEU A 26 -7.69 3.41 -9.11
C LEU A 26 -8.97 3.91 -9.77
N ASN A 27 -9.97 4.29 -8.97
CA ASN A 27 -11.25 4.79 -9.47
C ASN A 27 -11.23 6.31 -9.52
N LYS A 28 -11.81 6.88 -10.59
CA LYS A 28 -12.06 8.31 -10.68
C LYS A 28 -13.10 8.70 -9.62
N PHE A 29 -12.78 9.73 -8.85
CA PHE A 29 -13.77 10.37 -8.01
C PHE A 29 -14.63 11.26 -8.89
N ASP A 30 -15.96 11.13 -8.78
CA ASP A 30 -16.86 12.17 -9.27
C ASP A 30 -16.52 13.45 -8.50
N GLU A 31 -16.32 14.57 -9.21
CA GLU A 31 -15.83 15.87 -8.71
C GLU A 31 -16.66 16.51 -7.59
N ARG A 32 -17.65 15.81 -7.04
CA ARG A 32 -18.43 16.30 -5.92
C ARG A 32 -17.54 16.27 -4.69
N ASN A 33 -17.21 17.46 -4.21
CA ASN A 33 -16.61 17.78 -2.92
C ASN A 33 -17.26 16.98 -1.77
N THR A 34 -16.91 15.70 -1.65
CA THR A 34 -17.27 14.92 -0.49
C THR A 34 -16.36 15.40 0.62
N LEU A 35 -16.98 15.92 1.67
CA LEU A 35 -16.31 16.28 2.91
C LEU A 35 -16.60 15.16 3.91
N PRO A 36 -15.94 14.00 3.79
CA PRO A 36 -16.13 12.95 4.76
C PRO A 36 -15.60 13.42 6.12
N THR A 37 -16.42 13.17 7.12
CA THR A 37 -16.11 13.50 8.50
C THR A 37 -15.67 12.22 9.21
N SER A 38 -14.41 12.19 9.63
CA SER A 38 -13.81 11.07 10.36
C SER A 38 -13.73 11.37 11.85
N VAL A 39 -13.91 10.36 12.69
CA VAL A 39 -13.78 10.50 14.16
C VAL A 39 -12.47 9.90 14.63
N HIS A 40 -11.69 10.64 15.41
CA HIS A 40 -10.43 10.13 15.95
C HIS A 40 -10.71 9.06 17.01
N PRO A 41 -10.15 7.84 16.89
CA PRO A 41 -10.53 6.69 17.72
C PRO A 41 -10.17 6.83 19.20
N ILE A 42 -9.25 7.73 19.57
CA ILE A 42 -8.75 7.89 20.95
C ILE A 42 -9.25 9.19 21.60
N THR A 43 -9.35 10.27 20.82
CA THR A 43 -9.70 11.61 21.33
C THR A 43 -11.17 11.96 21.09
N ASN A 44 -11.87 11.14 20.30
CA ASN A 44 -13.26 11.33 19.89
C ASN A 44 -13.52 12.69 19.20
N GLU A 45 -12.46 13.30 18.68
CA GLU A 45 -12.52 14.56 17.94
C GLU A 45 -12.93 14.30 16.50
N THR A 46 -13.76 15.20 15.98
CA THR A 46 -14.35 15.11 14.66
C THR A 46 -13.50 15.92 13.67
N HIS A 47 -12.90 15.25 12.69
CA HIS A 47 -12.09 15.87 11.65
C HIS A 47 -12.80 15.82 10.30
N THR A 48 -12.86 16.95 9.60
CA THR A 48 -13.37 17.02 8.22
C THR A 48 -12.22 16.90 7.24
N ILE A 49 -12.31 15.93 6.33
CA ILE A 49 -11.29 15.70 5.29
C ILE A 49 -11.70 16.44 4.02
N TYR A 50 -10.80 17.26 3.48
CA TYR A 50 -11.00 17.96 2.21
C TYR A 50 -10.24 17.24 1.10
N LEU A 51 -10.96 16.70 0.13
CA LEU A 51 -10.36 16.10 -1.07
C LEU A 51 -10.38 17.11 -2.21
N ILE A 52 -9.21 17.32 -2.79
CA ILE A 52 -9.06 18.18 -3.97
C ILE A 52 -8.49 17.31 -5.07
N PHE A 53 -9.24 17.17 -6.16
CA PHE A 53 -8.73 16.49 -7.34
C PHE A 53 -7.55 17.28 -7.90
N LYS A 54 -6.36 16.67 -7.87
CA LYS A 54 -5.11 17.34 -8.30
C LYS A 54 -4.80 17.10 -9.77
N LYS A 55 -4.74 15.83 -10.18
CA LYS A 55 -4.51 15.41 -11.56
C LYS A 55 -4.77 13.92 -11.74
N GLU A 56 -5.10 13.52 -12.97
CA GLU A 56 -4.98 12.14 -13.42
C GLU A 56 -3.51 11.85 -13.73
N LYS A 57 -2.97 10.75 -13.20
CA LYS A 57 -1.59 10.32 -13.46
C LYS A 57 -1.56 9.26 -14.54
N THR A 58 -0.54 9.31 -15.39
CA THR A 58 -0.26 8.24 -16.33
C THR A 58 0.25 7.00 -15.58
N MET A 59 0.13 5.82 -16.20
CA MET A 59 0.51 4.56 -15.56
C MET A 59 1.97 4.55 -15.08
N GLY A 60 2.87 5.21 -15.82
CA GLY A 60 4.28 5.32 -15.44
C GLY A 60 4.50 6.13 -14.15
N GLU A 61 3.68 7.14 -13.88
CA GLU A 61 3.78 7.95 -12.67
C GLU A 61 3.17 7.25 -11.43
N CYS A 62 2.53 6.10 -11.61
CA CYS A 62 1.79 5.36 -10.58
C CYS A 62 2.63 4.27 -9.87
N THR A 63 3.96 4.40 -9.85
CA THR A 63 4.87 3.41 -9.22
C THR A 63 4.53 3.11 -7.76
N GLN A 64 4.07 4.11 -7.01
CA GLN A 64 3.67 3.97 -5.61
C GLN A 64 2.47 3.04 -5.44
N ILE A 65 1.48 3.10 -6.33
CA ILE A 65 0.28 2.23 -6.29
C ILE A 65 0.70 0.78 -6.50
N PHE A 66 1.54 0.52 -7.52
CA PHE A 66 2.07 -0.81 -7.78
C PHE A 66 2.88 -1.36 -6.62
N LYS A 67 3.72 -0.53 -5.98
CA LYS A 67 4.46 -0.94 -4.78
C LYS A 67 3.50 -1.47 -3.71
N ILE A 68 2.39 -0.78 -3.48
CA ILE A 68 1.40 -1.15 -2.46
C ILE A 68 0.66 -2.44 -2.83
N ILE A 69 0.28 -2.60 -4.09
CA ILE A 69 -0.32 -3.85 -4.59
C ILE A 69 0.66 -5.01 -4.38
N PHE A 70 1.95 -4.84 -4.72
CA PHE A 70 2.95 -5.87 -4.49
C PHE A 70 3.15 -6.16 -3.00
N GLU A 71 3.10 -5.16 -2.12
CA GLU A 71 3.11 -5.39 -0.66
C GLU A 71 1.92 -6.22 -0.19
N GLN A 72 0.73 -5.97 -0.74
CA GLN A 72 -0.45 -6.77 -0.44
C GLN A 72 -0.24 -8.22 -0.89
N ILE A 73 0.20 -8.44 -2.13
CA ILE A 73 0.47 -9.79 -2.65
C ILE A 73 1.50 -10.52 -1.79
N LYS A 74 2.61 -9.87 -1.43
CA LYS A 74 3.67 -10.47 -0.58
C LYS A 74 3.14 -10.85 0.80
N ARG A 75 2.23 -10.05 1.37
CA ARG A 75 1.56 -10.35 2.64
C ARG A 75 0.66 -11.57 2.53
N GLU A 76 -0.14 -11.66 1.47
CA GLU A 76 -0.99 -12.84 1.21
C GLU A 76 -0.15 -14.11 1.00
N LEU A 77 1.02 -13.96 0.36
CA LEU A 77 2.02 -15.02 0.20
C LEU A 77 2.84 -15.31 1.47
N LYS A 78 2.53 -14.64 2.60
CA LYS A 78 3.22 -14.78 3.89
C LYS A 78 4.74 -14.60 3.82
N MET A 79 5.21 -13.77 2.88
CA MET A 79 6.63 -13.48 2.76
C MET A 79 7.09 -12.56 3.90
N ILE A 80 8.30 -12.80 4.39
CA ILE A 80 8.93 -11.99 5.43
C ILE A 80 9.86 -10.98 4.78
N LYS A 81 9.76 -9.72 5.23
CA LYS A 81 10.65 -8.65 4.78
C LYS A 81 11.92 -8.63 5.64
N LEU A 82 13.08 -8.77 5.01
CA LEU A 82 14.39 -8.64 5.63
C LEU A 82 15.28 -7.77 4.73
N ASP A 83 15.84 -6.69 5.27
CA ASP A 83 16.73 -5.76 4.55
C ASP A 83 16.15 -5.28 3.20
N GLY A 84 14.86 -4.93 3.18
CA GLY A 84 14.18 -4.48 1.96
C GLY A 84 13.88 -5.58 0.92
N LYS A 85 14.28 -6.82 1.18
CA LYS A 85 14.02 -8.00 0.34
C LYS A 85 12.94 -8.87 0.98
N TYR A 86 12.30 -9.73 0.19
CA TYR A 86 11.21 -10.59 0.64
C TYR A 86 11.60 -12.05 0.52
N PHE A 87 11.40 -12.80 1.59
CA PHE A 87 11.83 -14.19 1.73
C PHE A 87 10.68 -15.08 2.18
N CYS A 88 10.66 -16.32 1.70
CA CYS A 88 9.69 -17.33 2.08
C CYS A 88 10.30 -18.23 3.16
N LYS A 89 9.97 -17.96 4.44
CA LYS A 89 10.46 -18.78 5.56
C LYS A 89 9.94 -20.21 5.54
N GLU A 90 8.73 -20.43 5.03
CA GLU A 90 8.13 -21.78 4.93
C GLU A 90 8.91 -22.70 3.98
N LEU A 91 9.71 -22.14 3.06
CA LEU A 91 10.54 -22.86 2.10
C LEU A 91 12.03 -22.84 2.49
N ALA A 92 12.33 -22.57 3.77
CA ALA A 92 13.70 -22.53 4.25
C ALA A 92 14.39 -23.89 4.11
N HIS A 93 15.61 -23.87 3.57
CA HIS A 93 16.45 -25.05 3.46
C HIS A 93 17.59 -24.97 4.47
N SER A 94 17.67 -25.96 5.36
CA SER A 94 18.76 -26.08 6.33
C SER A 94 19.94 -26.82 5.72
N ILE A 95 21.14 -26.30 5.90
CA ILE A 95 22.43 -26.91 5.56
C ILE A 95 23.14 -27.24 6.88
N PRO A 96 22.92 -28.44 7.45
CA PRO A 96 23.34 -28.78 8.81
C PRO A 96 24.86 -28.76 8.98
N GLU A 97 25.58 -29.16 7.94
CA GLU A 97 27.04 -29.24 7.89
C GLU A 97 27.72 -27.90 8.19
N GLN A 98 27.07 -26.80 7.82
CA GLN A 98 27.59 -25.44 8.00
C GLN A 98 26.80 -24.64 9.05
N LYS A 99 25.83 -25.25 9.73
CA LYS A 99 24.88 -24.57 10.65
C LYS A 99 24.23 -23.34 10.00
N LEU A 100 23.88 -23.46 8.72
CA LEU A 100 23.31 -22.38 7.91
C LEU A 100 21.88 -22.70 7.47
N GLU A 101 21.08 -21.66 7.31
CA GLU A 101 19.72 -21.75 6.80
C GLU A 101 19.57 -20.78 5.63
N VAL A 102 19.10 -21.29 4.49
CA VAL A 102 18.92 -20.52 3.26
C VAL A 102 17.44 -20.32 3.02
N TRP A 103 17.00 -19.06 2.98
CA TRP A 103 15.62 -18.71 2.68
C TRP A 103 15.53 -18.27 1.23
N PRO A 104 14.73 -18.94 0.38
CA PRO A 104 14.48 -18.44 -0.96
C PRO A 104 13.66 -17.15 -0.89
N GLY A 105 13.88 -16.24 -1.84
CA GLY A 105 13.22 -14.95 -1.86
C GLY A 105 13.29 -14.27 -3.21
N TYR A 106 12.57 -13.16 -3.31
CA TYR A 106 12.52 -12.36 -4.52
C TYR A 106 12.87 -10.91 -4.20
N ILE A 107 13.60 -10.28 -5.13
CA ILE A 107 13.83 -8.83 -5.13
C ILE A 107 12.84 -8.24 -6.13
N THR A 108 12.06 -7.26 -5.68
CA THR A 108 11.04 -6.61 -6.50
C THR A 108 11.34 -5.12 -6.59
N SER A 109 11.39 -4.58 -7.80
CA SER A 109 11.50 -3.15 -8.06
C SER A 109 10.42 -2.74 -9.05
N VAL A 110 9.73 -1.63 -8.77
CA VAL A 110 8.78 -1.02 -9.69
C VAL A 110 9.45 0.18 -10.32
N GLY A 111 9.48 0.22 -11.64
CA GLY A 111 10.02 1.34 -12.41
C GLY A 111 9.23 1.54 -13.70
N THR A 112 9.46 2.69 -14.33
CA THR A 112 8.95 2.99 -15.66
C THR A 112 9.95 2.50 -16.70
N PHE A 113 9.44 1.81 -17.72
CA PHE A 113 10.25 1.44 -18.88
C PHE A 113 9.69 2.14 -20.11
N GLU A 114 10.52 2.94 -20.76
CA GLU A 114 10.24 3.47 -22.10
C GLU A 114 10.61 2.36 -23.09
N GLY A 115 9.60 1.82 -23.79
CA GLY A 115 9.77 0.82 -24.84
C GLY A 115 10.10 1.45 -26.17
#